data_AF-A0A6J1VYD0-F1
#
_entry.id   AF-A0A6J1VYD0-F1
#
_cell.length_a   1.000
_cell.length_b   1.000
_cell.length_c   1.000
_cell.angle_alpha   90.00
_cell.angle_beta   90.00
_cell.angle_gamma   90.00
#
_symmetry.space_group_name_H-M   'P 1'
#
loop_
_entity.id
_entity.type
_entity.pdbx_description
1 polymer ?
#
loop_
_entity_poly.entity_id
_entity_poly.type
_entity_poly.pdbx_seq_one_letter_code
_entity_poly.pdbx_strand_id
1 'polypeptide(L)'
;KIARLDANDQLLSEHRRYELLAKQETYRYKDYQPGWPKCLDADSVDHLHLSDQYSSIKSCSFRVLLKTAEIELKLKGLLNLKGSWKKLADIRRAFWFYRTPTSEYVSKHWDEDAFFGYQYLNGASPGIIQRCTEIPAKFPVTQEMVVESLGLETTLEKEVE
;
A
#
# COMPACT_ATOMS: atom_id res chain seq x y z
N LYS A 1 -39.02 9.96 6.75
CA LYS A 1 -40.02 10.99 7.11
C LYS A 1 -39.50 12.02 8.13
N ILE A 2 -38.54 11.67 9.00
CA ILE A 2 -37.95 12.56 10.03
C ILE A 2 -37.05 13.67 9.42
N ALA A 3 -36.16 13.33 8.48
CA ALA A 3 -35.24 14.30 7.85
C ALA A 3 -35.89 15.49 7.10
N ARG A 4 -37.19 15.41 6.75
CA ARG A 4 -37.92 16.52 6.11
C ARG A 4 -38.50 17.53 7.12
N LEU A 5 -38.60 17.18 8.40
CA LEU A 5 -39.10 18.07 9.46
C LEU A 5 -37.97 18.96 10.00
N ASP A 6 -36.76 18.40 10.17
CA ASP A 6 -35.61 19.13 10.73
C ASP A 6 -35.04 20.19 9.78
N ALA A 7 -35.26 20.05 8.46
CA ALA A 7 -34.73 20.96 7.45
C ALA A 7 -35.33 22.38 7.50
N ASN A 8 -36.47 22.56 8.16
CA ASN A 8 -37.16 23.84 8.31
C ASN A 8 -36.95 24.49 9.68
N ASP A 9 -36.18 23.84 10.59
CA ASP A 9 -35.84 24.43 11.89
C ASP A 9 -34.64 25.39 11.73
N GLN A 10 -34.91 26.68 11.95
CA GLN A 10 -33.91 27.74 11.79
C GLN A 10 -32.73 27.59 12.76
N LEU A 11 -32.96 27.12 13.99
CA LEU A 11 -31.90 26.94 14.98
C LEU A 11 -30.94 25.82 14.58
N LEU A 12 -31.49 24.69 14.07
CA LEU A 12 -30.67 23.58 13.58
C LEU A 12 -29.88 23.99 12.32
N SER A 13 -30.49 24.77 11.44
CA SER A 13 -29.82 25.33 10.26
C SER A 13 -28.66 26.26 10.64
N GLU A 14 -28.88 27.17 11.59
CA GLU A 14 -27.84 28.07 12.09
C GLU A 14 -26.71 27.32 12.79
N HIS A 15 -27.02 26.35 13.66
CA HIS A 15 -26.02 25.51 14.31
C HIS A 15 -25.15 24.76 13.28
N ARG A 16 -25.77 24.15 12.27
CA ARG A 16 -25.05 23.46 11.19
C ARG A 16 -24.16 24.42 10.39
N ARG A 17 -24.62 25.65 10.13
CA ARG A 17 -23.81 26.66 9.45
C ARG A 17 -22.56 27.00 10.24
N TYR A 18 -22.67 27.23 11.54
CA TYR A 18 -21.52 27.52 12.41
C TYR A 18 -20.57 26.33 12.50
N GLU A 19 -21.09 25.11 12.64
CA GLU A 19 -20.27 23.89 12.63
C GLU A 19 -19.44 23.76 11.35
N LEU A 20 -20.05 23.99 10.18
CA LEU A 20 -19.36 23.90 8.90
C LEU A 20 -18.28 24.97 8.74
N LEU A 21 -18.54 26.21 9.17
CA LEU A 21 -17.54 27.28 9.13
C LEU A 21 -16.34 26.95 10.02
N ALA A 22 -16.59 26.50 11.26
CA ALA A 22 -15.52 26.07 12.17
C ALA A 22 -14.70 24.90 11.58
N LYS A 23 -15.36 23.94 10.91
CA LYS A 23 -14.66 22.84 10.21
C LYS A 23 -13.83 23.34 9.03
N GLN A 24 -14.33 24.27 8.21
CA GLN A 24 -13.57 24.82 7.10
C GLN A 24 -12.34 25.61 7.56
N GLU A 25 -12.43 26.30 8.71
CA GLU A 25 -11.29 26.98 9.32
C GLU A 25 -10.27 26.01 9.93
N THR A 26 -10.74 24.93 10.55
CA THR A 26 -9.90 23.91 11.19
C THR A 26 -9.20 22.99 10.17
N TYR A 27 -9.93 22.56 9.14
CA TYR A 27 -9.47 21.59 8.13
C TYR A 27 -9.21 22.28 6.81
N ARG A 28 -8.03 22.88 6.68
CA ARG A 28 -7.60 23.52 5.44
C ARG A 28 -6.78 22.56 4.60
N TYR A 29 -6.75 22.83 3.30
CA TYR A 29 -5.89 22.12 2.38
C TYR A 29 -4.60 22.89 2.15
N LYS A 30 -3.47 22.17 2.13
CA LYS A 30 -2.21 22.67 1.60
C LYS A 30 -1.74 21.82 0.43
N ASP A 31 -0.95 22.43 -0.44
CA ASP A 31 -0.23 21.70 -1.47
C ASP A 31 1.03 21.11 -0.83
N TYR A 32 1.17 19.78 -0.88
CA TYR A 32 2.38 19.11 -0.40
C TYR A 32 3.53 19.29 -1.39
N GLN A 33 3.26 18.98 -2.67
CA GLN A 33 4.15 19.19 -3.81
C GLN A 33 3.34 19.44 -5.10
N PRO A 34 3.91 20.15 -6.09
CA PRO A 34 3.24 20.37 -7.38
C PRO A 34 2.82 19.04 -8.04
N GLY A 35 1.55 18.94 -8.45
CA GLY A 35 0.97 17.77 -9.12
C GLY A 35 0.45 16.67 -8.19
N TRP A 36 0.66 16.76 -6.88
CA TRP A 36 0.12 15.82 -5.90
C TRP A 36 -1.32 16.20 -5.49
N PRO A 37 -2.15 15.24 -5.06
CA PRO A 37 -3.39 15.55 -4.36
C PRO A 37 -3.12 16.46 -3.15
N LYS A 38 -4.03 17.41 -2.90
CA LYS A 38 -3.94 18.28 -1.72
C LYS A 38 -3.99 17.46 -0.44
N CYS A 39 -3.28 17.90 0.58
CA CYS A 39 -3.28 17.28 1.90
C CYS A 39 -3.78 18.25 2.97
N LEU A 40 -3.95 17.76 4.19
CA LEU A 40 -4.34 18.57 5.32
C LEU A 40 -3.23 19.57 5.67
N ASP A 41 -3.61 20.82 5.93
CA ASP A 41 -2.76 21.90 6.38
C ASP A 41 -2.36 21.72 7.86
N ALA A 42 -1.52 20.71 8.11
CA ALA A 42 -0.95 20.42 9.43
C ALA A 42 0.51 20.00 9.28
N ASP A 43 1.38 20.53 10.14
CA ASP A 43 2.82 20.26 10.09
C ASP A 43 3.24 19.06 10.95
N SER A 44 2.46 18.75 11.97
CA SER A 44 2.67 17.60 12.84
C SER A 44 1.34 17.03 13.32
N VAL A 45 1.38 15.81 13.85
CA VAL A 45 0.21 15.15 14.46
C VAL A 45 -0.32 15.90 15.67
N ASP A 46 0.52 16.71 16.34
CA ASP A 46 0.14 17.49 17.53
C ASP A 46 -0.75 18.69 17.17
N HIS A 47 -0.71 19.15 15.92
CA HIS A 47 -1.56 20.23 15.41
C HIS A 47 -2.94 19.73 14.92
N LEU A 48 -3.19 18.42 14.94
CA LEU A 48 -4.50 17.87 14.56
C LEU A 48 -5.53 18.08 15.67
N HIS A 49 -6.80 18.21 15.29
CA HIS A 49 -7.89 18.17 16.26
C HIS A 49 -7.93 16.79 16.94
N LEU A 50 -8.29 16.75 18.24
CA LEU A 50 -8.26 15.53 19.05
C LEU A 50 -9.12 14.39 18.46
N SER A 51 -10.16 14.72 17.69
CA SER A 51 -10.99 13.70 17.01
C SER A 51 -10.25 12.93 15.92
N ASP A 52 -9.19 13.51 15.35
CA ASP A 52 -8.43 12.93 14.23
C ASP A 52 -7.09 12.37 14.68
N GLN A 53 -6.66 12.69 15.91
CA GLN A 53 -5.50 12.08 16.51
C GLN A 53 -5.78 10.61 16.84
N TYR A 54 -4.72 9.80 16.78
CA TYR A 54 -4.77 8.45 17.30
C TYR A 54 -5.09 8.47 18.80
N SER A 55 -5.95 7.54 19.23
CA SER A 55 -6.12 7.29 20.66
C SER A 55 -4.79 6.96 21.33
N SER A 56 -4.67 7.24 22.62
CA SER A 56 -3.45 6.97 23.38
C SER A 56 -2.99 5.51 23.26
N ILE A 57 -3.95 4.57 23.20
CA ILE A 57 -3.66 3.13 23.00
C ILE A 57 -3.04 2.90 21.62
N LYS A 58 -3.66 3.39 20.54
CA LYS A 58 -3.16 3.21 19.17
C LYS A 58 -1.79 3.87 18.99
N SER A 59 -1.61 5.08 19.52
CA SER A 59 -0.33 5.80 19.52
C SER A 59 0.77 5.04 20.27
N CYS A 60 0.44 4.48 21.44
CA CYS A 60 1.37 3.66 22.21
C CYS A 60 1.74 2.37 21.47
N SER A 61 0.75 1.60 20.99
CA SER A 61 0.98 0.36 20.24
C SER A 61 1.84 0.59 19.00
N PHE A 62 1.57 1.65 18.22
CA PHE A 62 2.36 1.99 17.04
C PHE A 62 3.82 2.32 17.40
N ARG A 63 4.03 3.12 18.45
CA ARG A 63 5.39 3.49 18.91
C ARG A 63 6.17 2.28 19.40
N VAL A 64 5.54 1.38 20.15
CA VAL A 64 6.16 0.12 20.63
C VAL A 64 6.53 -0.78 19.46
N LEU A 65 5.64 -0.93 18.46
CA LEU A 65 5.92 -1.71 17.26
C LEU A 65 7.16 -1.17 16.51
N LEU A 66 7.18 0.13 16.23
CA LEU A 66 8.30 0.76 15.53
C LEU A 66 9.61 0.64 16.31
N LYS A 67 9.61 0.91 17.61
CA LYS A 67 10.82 0.84 18.44
C LYS A 67 11.36 -0.58 18.57
N THR A 68 10.47 -1.58 18.70
CA THR A 68 10.86 -2.99 18.70
C THR A 68 11.55 -3.36 17.39
N ALA A 69 10.96 -3.00 16.24
CA ALA A 69 11.56 -3.26 14.93
C ALA A 69 12.91 -2.55 14.73
N GLU A 70 13.03 -1.29 15.17
CA GLU A 70 14.29 -0.53 15.12
C GLU A 70 15.40 -1.20 15.96
N ILE A 71 15.09 -1.58 17.21
CA ILE A 71 16.04 -2.26 18.10
C ILE A 71 16.49 -3.59 17.48
N GLU A 72 15.56 -4.37 16.92
CA GLU A 72 15.88 -5.63 16.26
C GLU A 72 16.86 -5.43 15.09
N LEU A 73 16.56 -4.50 14.19
CA LEU A 73 17.43 -4.20 13.05
C LEU A 73 18.82 -3.73 13.51
N LYS A 74 18.88 -2.95 14.60
CA LYS A 74 20.14 -2.49 15.20
C LYS A 74 20.95 -3.64 15.79
N LEU A 75 20.34 -4.52 16.59
CA LEU A 75 21.00 -5.69 17.18
C LEU A 75 21.49 -6.66 16.11
N LYS A 76 20.75 -6.80 15.01
CA LYS A 76 21.18 -7.57 13.83
C LYS A 76 22.25 -6.85 13.02
N GLY A 77 22.63 -5.62 13.35
CA GLY A 77 23.60 -4.83 12.58
C GLY A 77 23.11 -4.44 11.18
N LEU A 78 21.83 -4.62 10.87
CA LEU A 78 21.26 -4.35 9.55
C LEU A 78 21.10 -2.85 9.29
N LEU A 79 20.88 -2.04 10.34
CA LEU A 79 20.85 -0.58 10.20
C LEU A 79 22.21 0.03 9.82
N ASN A 80 23.31 -0.66 10.15
CA ASN A 80 24.67 -0.18 9.92
C ASN A 80 25.39 -0.98 8.82
N LEU A 81 24.67 -1.83 8.07
CA LEU A 81 25.25 -2.67 7.03
C LEU A 81 25.63 -1.80 5.83
N LYS A 82 26.92 -1.50 5.66
CA LYS A 82 27.44 -0.67 4.56
C LYS A 82 27.76 -1.44 3.27
N GLY A 83 27.61 -2.76 3.27
CA GLY A 83 27.98 -3.63 2.14
C GLY A 83 26.82 -4.51 1.66
N SER A 84 27.00 -5.14 0.51
CA SER A 84 26.00 -6.03 -0.09
C SER A 84 25.86 -7.36 0.67
N TRP A 85 24.66 -7.95 0.57
CA TRP A 85 24.43 -9.34 0.94
C TRP A 85 25.34 -10.27 0.12
N LYS A 86 25.96 -11.27 0.75
CA LYS A 86 26.85 -12.20 0.06
C LYS A 86 26.08 -13.26 -0.70
N LYS A 87 24.92 -13.65 -0.18
CA LYS A 87 23.99 -14.60 -0.81
C LYS A 87 22.57 -14.08 -0.65
N LEU A 88 21.73 -14.34 -1.64
CA LEU A 88 20.31 -13.97 -1.57
C LEU A 88 19.62 -14.59 -0.34
N ALA A 89 19.98 -15.82 0.01
CA ALA A 89 19.52 -16.53 1.19
C ALA A 89 19.76 -15.78 2.53
N ASP A 90 20.75 -14.88 2.57
CA ASP A 90 21.07 -14.11 3.77
C ASP A 90 19.98 -13.09 4.13
N ILE A 91 19.11 -12.73 3.16
CA ILE A 91 17.99 -11.79 3.38
C ILE A 91 17.03 -12.27 4.48
N ARG A 92 16.94 -13.59 4.70
CA ARG A 92 16.13 -14.20 5.77
C ARG A 92 16.54 -13.74 7.17
N ARG A 93 17.78 -13.24 7.35
CA ARG A 93 18.22 -12.62 8.60
C ARG A 93 17.37 -11.39 8.95
N ALA A 94 16.86 -10.66 7.97
CA ALA A 94 15.97 -9.53 8.22
C ALA A 94 14.64 -9.99 8.84
N PHE A 95 14.06 -11.09 8.36
CA PHE A 95 12.73 -11.58 8.73
C PHE A 95 12.71 -12.61 9.88
N TRP A 96 13.65 -12.51 10.84
CA TRP A 96 13.76 -13.51 11.89
C TRP A 96 12.58 -13.52 12.88
N PHE A 97 12.14 -12.35 13.37
CA PHE A 97 11.10 -12.28 14.41
C PHE A 97 9.70 -12.03 13.83
N TYR A 98 9.59 -11.23 12.78
CA TYR A 98 8.33 -10.99 12.09
C TYR A 98 8.09 -12.07 11.03
N ARG A 99 7.57 -13.20 11.48
CA ARG A 99 7.17 -14.33 10.63
C ARG A 99 5.67 -14.53 10.71
N THR A 100 5.04 -14.53 9.56
CA THR A 100 3.66 -14.97 9.38
C THR A 100 3.66 -16.24 8.53
N PRO A 101 2.57 -17.04 8.55
CA PRO A 101 2.42 -18.15 7.61
C PRO A 101 2.66 -17.71 6.16
N THR A 102 2.19 -16.51 5.79
CA THR A 102 2.42 -15.91 4.48
C THR A 102 3.90 -15.62 4.20
N SER A 103 4.64 -14.98 5.12
CA SER A 103 6.05 -14.66 4.88
C SER A 103 6.92 -15.92 4.81
N GLU A 104 6.60 -16.95 5.60
CA GLU A 104 7.27 -18.25 5.54
C GLU A 104 6.99 -18.97 4.21
N TYR A 105 5.75 -18.92 3.72
CA TYR A 105 5.39 -19.46 2.42
C TYR A 105 6.13 -18.72 1.29
N VAL A 106 6.07 -17.38 1.29
CA VAL A 106 6.80 -16.56 0.32
C VAL A 106 8.29 -16.88 0.34
N SER A 107 8.92 -16.96 1.52
CA SER A 107 10.35 -17.27 1.63
C SER A 107 10.75 -18.63 1.06
N LYS A 108 9.81 -19.58 0.94
CA LYS A 108 10.05 -20.92 0.40
C LYS A 108 9.77 -21.05 -1.09
N HIS A 109 8.83 -20.26 -1.62
CA HIS A 109 8.28 -20.41 -2.96
C HIS A 109 8.55 -19.20 -3.87
N TRP A 110 9.30 -18.19 -3.41
CA TRP A 110 9.54 -16.94 -4.16
C TRP A 110 10.21 -17.17 -5.53
N ASP A 111 10.94 -18.27 -5.71
CA ASP A 111 11.66 -18.66 -6.93
C ASP A 111 10.85 -19.60 -7.84
N GLU A 112 9.57 -19.83 -7.54
CA GLU A 112 8.66 -20.59 -8.39
C GLU A 112 7.86 -19.66 -9.31
N ASP A 113 7.96 -19.83 -10.62
CA ASP A 113 7.27 -18.98 -11.61
C ASP A 113 5.75 -18.94 -11.40
N ALA A 114 5.14 -20.07 -11.03
CA ALA A 114 3.71 -20.14 -10.72
C ALA A 114 3.35 -19.26 -9.51
N PHE A 115 4.18 -19.23 -8.48
CA PHE A 115 3.96 -18.38 -7.32
C PHE A 115 4.28 -16.90 -7.61
N PHE A 116 5.27 -16.62 -8.45
CA PHE A 116 5.52 -15.29 -8.98
C PHE A 116 4.28 -14.74 -9.71
N GLY A 117 3.70 -15.52 -10.63
CA GLY A 117 2.45 -15.18 -11.33
C GLY A 117 1.24 -15.04 -10.39
N TYR A 118 1.08 -15.96 -9.44
CA TYR A 118 -0.01 -15.97 -8.46
C TYR A 118 -0.12 -14.65 -7.66
N GLN A 119 1.02 -14.03 -7.34
CA GLN A 119 1.07 -12.78 -6.57
C GLN A 119 0.48 -11.58 -7.34
N TYR A 120 0.41 -11.61 -8.67
CA TYR A 120 -0.30 -10.58 -9.44
C TYR A 120 -1.82 -10.61 -9.26
N LEU A 121 -2.37 -11.74 -8.78
CA LEU A 121 -3.80 -11.90 -8.52
C LEU A 121 -4.14 -11.86 -7.03
N ASN A 122 -3.25 -12.36 -6.17
CA ASN A 122 -3.52 -12.59 -4.75
C ASN A 122 -2.48 -11.97 -3.79
N GLY A 123 -1.48 -11.27 -4.34
CA GLY A 123 -0.41 -10.63 -3.57
C GLY A 123 -0.78 -9.23 -3.09
N ALA A 124 0.25 -8.42 -2.84
CA ALA A 124 0.08 -7.08 -2.27
C ALA A 124 -0.50 -6.04 -3.25
N SER A 125 -0.45 -6.29 -4.57
CA SER A 125 -0.92 -5.34 -5.59
C SER A 125 -1.71 -6.04 -6.71
N PRO A 126 -2.94 -6.52 -6.43
CA PRO A 126 -3.72 -7.31 -7.38
C PRO A 126 -4.38 -6.49 -8.51
N GLY A 127 -4.24 -5.15 -8.50
CA GLY A 127 -4.98 -4.26 -9.42
C GLY A 127 -4.28 -3.90 -10.73
N ILE A 128 -3.06 -4.40 -10.95
CA ILE A 128 -2.22 -3.96 -12.09
C ILE A 128 -2.37 -4.90 -13.30
N ILE A 129 -2.57 -6.20 -13.07
CA ILE A 129 -2.66 -7.18 -14.14
C ILE A 129 -3.95 -6.98 -14.95
N GLN A 130 -3.80 -6.99 -16.27
CA GLN A 130 -4.91 -6.80 -17.21
C GLN A 130 -4.78 -7.81 -18.34
N ARG A 131 -5.91 -8.19 -18.92
CA ARG A 131 -5.92 -9.04 -20.12
C ARG A 131 -5.26 -8.28 -21.27
N CYS A 132 -4.21 -8.86 -21.83
CA CYS A 132 -3.58 -8.37 -23.04
C CYS A 132 -4.47 -8.76 -24.24
N THR A 133 -4.83 -7.80 -25.08
CA THR A 133 -5.60 -8.02 -26.33
C THR A 133 -4.79 -7.68 -27.58
N GLU A 134 -3.63 -7.06 -27.39
CA GLU A 134 -2.65 -6.77 -28.45
C GLU A 134 -1.28 -6.61 -27.77
N ILE A 135 -0.23 -7.20 -28.35
CA ILE A 135 1.13 -7.05 -27.86
C ILE A 135 1.60 -5.60 -28.11
N PRO A 136 1.98 -4.84 -27.05
CA PRO A 136 2.38 -3.45 -27.25
C PRO A 136 3.60 -3.34 -28.19
N ALA A 137 3.56 -2.43 -29.17
CA ALA A 137 4.65 -2.26 -30.14
C ALA A 137 6.02 -1.93 -29.51
N LYS A 138 6.03 -1.36 -28.29
CA LYS A 138 7.25 -1.07 -27.52
C LYS A 138 7.78 -2.28 -26.73
N PHE A 139 7.04 -3.39 -26.73
CA PHE A 139 7.40 -4.64 -26.07
C PHE A 139 7.12 -5.82 -27.03
N PRO A 140 7.91 -5.95 -28.11
CA PRO A 140 7.64 -6.90 -29.19
C PRO A 140 8.04 -8.33 -28.80
N VAL A 141 7.21 -8.97 -27.97
CA VAL A 141 7.33 -10.41 -27.67
C VAL A 141 6.94 -11.21 -28.91
N THR A 142 7.77 -12.17 -29.30
CA THR A 142 7.53 -13.02 -30.49
C THR A 142 7.15 -14.45 -30.09
N GLN A 143 6.55 -15.21 -31.01
CA GLN A 143 6.20 -16.62 -30.81
C GLN A 143 7.39 -17.45 -30.36
N GLU A 144 8.57 -17.22 -30.92
CA GLU A 144 9.79 -17.97 -30.63
C GLU A 144 10.24 -17.79 -29.16
N MET A 145 9.92 -16.65 -28.54
CA MET A 145 10.28 -16.38 -27.14
C MET A 145 9.39 -17.13 -26.14
N VAL A 146 8.19 -17.54 -26.54
CA VAL A 146 7.16 -18.08 -25.63
C VAL A 146 6.70 -19.49 -25.98
N VAL A 147 7.19 -20.07 -27.08
CA VAL A 147 6.78 -21.40 -27.57
C VAL A 147 6.97 -22.50 -26.52
N GLU A 148 8.02 -22.43 -25.69
CA GLU A 148 8.24 -23.40 -24.62
C GLU A 148 7.19 -23.30 -23.50
N SER A 149 6.68 -22.09 -23.24
CA SER A 149 5.66 -21.85 -22.21
C SER A 149 4.24 -22.14 -22.71
N LEU A 150 3.94 -21.84 -23.96
CA LEU A 150 2.62 -22.07 -24.58
C LEU A 150 2.42 -23.52 -25.03
N GLY A 151 3.51 -24.22 -25.35
CA GLY A 151 3.46 -25.51 -26.02
C GLY A 151 3.19 -25.38 -27.52
N LEU A 152 3.09 -26.53 -28.20
CA LEU A 152 2.95 -26.61 -29.67
C LEU A 152 1.50 -26.56 -30.16
N GLU A 153 0.53 -26.56 -29.24
CA GLU A 153 -0.91 -26.66 -29.57
C GLU A 153 -1.56 -25.30 -29.90
N THR A 154 -0.88 -24.20 -29.56
CA THR A 154 -1.38 -22.83 -29.72
C THR A 154 -0.30 -21.89 -30.26
N THR A 155 -0.67 -20.64 -30.52
CA THR A 155 0.29 -19.57 -30.88
C THR A 155 0.03 -18.34 -30.01
N LEU A 156 1.02 -17.48 -29.88
CA LEU A 156 0.95 -16.22 -29.15
C LEU A 156 -0.20 -15.36 -29.66
N GLU A 157 -0.40 -15.31 -30.99
CA GLU A 157 -1.50 -14.56 -31.60
C GLU A 157 -2.86 -15.11 -31.17
N LYS A 158 -3.02 -16.44 -31.06
CA LYS A 158 -4.27 -17.08 -30.64
C LYS A 158 -4.58 -16.89 -29.15
N GLU A 159 -3.56 -16.89 -28.29
CA GLU A 159 -3.75 -16.70 -26.84
C GLU A 159 -4.04 -15.24 -26.45
N VAL A 160 -3.75 -14.29 -27.34
CA VAL A 160 -4.00 -12.86 -27.15
C VAL A 160 -5.38 -12.42 -27.69
N GLU A 161 -5.95 -13.17 -28.63
CA GLU A 161 -7.30 -12.95 -29.19
C GLU A 161 -8.42 -13.16 -28.15
#